data_AF-A0A972IQL6-F1
#
_entry.id   AF-A0A972IQL6-F1
#
_cell.length_a   1.000
_cell.length_b   1.000
_cell.length_c   1.000
_cell.angle_alpha   90.00
_cell.angle_beta   90.00
_cell.angle_gamma   90.00
#
_symmetry.space_group_name_H-M   'P 1'
#
loop_
_entity.id
_entity.type
_entity.pdbx_description
1 polymer ?
#
loop_
_entity_poly.entity_id
_entity_poly.type
_entity_poly.pdbx_seq_one_letter_code
_entity_poly.pdbx_strand_id
1 'polypeptide(L)'
;MKKDLREVEALAQIIIEYALVYKNIANLPCGYISVKQISGHTYCYRQWREGDKIISQYVPEALLSSVKRQIAVRKENESLLKEIKKDLKKVTRKVVKSGLLTEAEVIAVIEGAIAGADVHAEIEKLLTN
;
A
#
# COMPACT_ATOMS: atom_id res chain seq x y z
N MET A 1 7.19 -29.55 -9.79
CA MET A 1 7.89 -28.59 -10.68
C MET A 1 6.97 -27.56 -11.34
N LYS A 2 6.07 -27.89 -12.30
CA LYS A 2 5.24 -26.85 -12.97
C LYS A 2 4.18 -26.17 -12.09
N LYS A 3 3.74 -26.81 -11.02
CA LYS A 3 2.78 -26.23 -10.06
C LYS A 3 3.46 -25.24 -9.13
N ASP A 4 4.62 -25.64 -8.62
CA ASP A 4 5.47 -24.85 -7.72
C ASP A 4 5.91 -23.53 -8.38
N LEU A 5 6.33 -23.59 -9.65
CA LEU A 5 6.66 -22.39 -10.44
C LEU A 5 5.46 -21.44 -10.62
N ARG A 6 4.24 -21.96 -10.75
CA ARG A 6 3.03 -21.14 -10.87
C ARG A 6 2.66 -20.45 -9.55
N GLU A 7 2.92 -21.10 -8.42
CA GLU A 7 2.64 -20.52 -7.10
C GLU A 7 3.64 -19.41 -6.75
N VAL A 8 4.91 -19.58 -7.14
CA VAL A 8 5.93 -18.54 -7.04
C VAL A 8 5.63 -17.35 -7.95
N GLU A 9 5.24 -17.59 -9.19
CA GLU A 9 4.87 -16.49 -10.11
C GLU A 9 3.64 -15.73 -9.60
N ALA A 10 2.64 -16.44 -9.09
CA ALA A 10 1.48 -15.81 -8.46
C ALA A 10 1.87 -14.98 -7.22
N LEU A 11 2.84 -15.45 -6.43
CA LEU A 11 3.38 -14.69 -5.30
C LEU A 11 4.05 -13.40 -5.79
N ALA A 12 4.93 -13.50 -6.80
CA ALA A 12 5.64 -12.36 -7.37
C ALA A 12 4.65 -11.28 -7.84
N GLN A 13 3.62 -11.68 -8.60
CA GLN A 13 2.62 -10.75 -9.12
C GLN A 13 1.86 -10.00 -7.99
N ILE A 14 1.48 -10.72 -6.93
CA ILE A 14 0.78 -10.11 -5.79
C ILE A 14 1.71 -9.17 -5.02
N ILE A 15 3.00 -9.52 -4.87
CA ILE A 15 4.00 -8.65 -4.20
C ILE A 15 4.20 -7.35 -5.01
N ILE A 16 4.29 -7.43 -6.33
CA ILE A 16 4.41 -6.26 -7.21
C ILE A 16 3.18 -5.36 -7.05
N GLU A 17 1.97 -5.93 -7.12
CA GLU A 17 0.72 -5.19 -6.94
C GLU A 17 0.66 -4.54 -5.55
N TYR A 18 1.02 -5.30 -4.51
CA TYR A 18 1.10 -4.82 -3.14
C TYR A 18 2.02 -3.60 -3.01
N ALA A 19 3.25 -3.69 -3.55
CA ALA A 19 4.23 -2.62 -3.48
C ALA A 19 3.78 -1.37 -4.25
N LEU A 20 3.15 -1.54 -5.41
CA LEU A 20 2.60 -0.44 -6.19
C LEU A 20 1.49 0.31 -5.43
N VAL A 21 0.51 -0.41 -4.90
CA VAL A 21 -0.60 0.18 -4.14
C VAL A 21 -0.09 0.82 -2.85
N TYR A 22 0.87 0.19 -2.17
CA TYR A 22 1.52 0.75 -0.98
C TYR A 22 2.17 2.11 -1.26
N LYS A 23 2.95 2.21 -2.35
CA LYS A 23 3.58 3.46 -2.80
C LYS A 23 2.54 4.52 -3.16
N ASN A 24 1.46 4.14 -3.85
CA ASN A 24 0.37 5.06 -4.18
C ASN A 24 -0.28 5.66 -2.93
N ILE A 25 -0.53 4.85 -1.90
CA ILE A 25 -1.06 5.35 -0.62
C ILE A 25 -0.08 6.33 0.02
N ALA A 26 1.22 6.00 0.06
CA ALA A 26 2.25 6.85 0.64
C ALA A 26 2.32 8.24 -0.01
N ASN A 27 2.05 8.33 -1.31
CA ASN A 27 2.07 9.57 -2.08
C ASN A 27 0.78 10.40 -1.99
N LEU A 28 -0.30 9.86 -1.40
CA LEU A 28 -1.59 10.54 -1.30
C LEU A 28 -1.80 11.14 0.10
N PRO A 29 -2.49 12.30 0.22
CA PRO A 29 -2.78 12.92 1.50
C PRO A 29 -3.70 12.04 2.36
N CYS A 30 -3.33 11.86 3.63
CA CYS A 30 -4.17 11.20 4.63
C CYS A 30 -5.24 12.14 5.20
N GLY A 31 -6.19 11.57 5.95
CA GLY A 31 -7.17 12.32 6.71
C GLY A 31 -8.47 12.62 5.97
N TYR A 32 -9.08 13.75 6.30
CA TYR A 32 -10.35 14.20 5.75
C TYR A 32 -10.43 15.73 5.68
N ILE A 33 -11.39 16.26 4.92
CA ILE A 33 -11.68 17.69 4.87
C ILE A 33 -12.68 18.08 5.96
N SER A 34 -12.32 19.07 6.75
CA SER A 34 -13.12 19.69 7.80
C SER A 34 -13.44 21.13 7.39
N VAL A 35 -14.72 21.48 7.41
CA VAL A 35 -15.21 22.81 7.04
C VAL A 35 -15.51 23.58 8.32
N LYS A 36 -14.98 24.80 8.44
CA LYS A 36 -15.19 25.68 9.59
C LYS A 36 -15.76 27.00 9.13
N GLN A 37 -16.76 27.49 9.87
CA GLN A 37 -17.26 28.85 9.71
C GLN A 37 -16.68 29.72 10.83
N ILE A 38 -15.95 30.78 10.47
CA ILE A 38 -15.31 31.70 11.40
C ILE A 38 -15.62 33.11 10.94
N SER A 39 -16.29 33.90 11.80
CA SER A 39 -16.67 35.30 11.51
C SER A 39 -17.33 35.48 10.14
N GLY A 40 -18.27 34.57 9.80
CA GLY A 40 -19.00 34.58 8.52
C GLY A 40 -18.24 34.03 7.31
N HIS A 41 -16.97 33.66 7.46
CA HIS A 41 -16.15 33.11 6.38
C HIS A 41 -16.03 31.59 6.50
N THR A 42 -16.04 30.90 5.36
CA THR A 42 -15.87 29.44 5.31
C THR A 42 -14.41 29.09 5.01
N TYR A 43 -13.83 28.25 5.85
CA TYR A 43 -12.46 27.76 5.71
C TYR A 43 -12.45 26.24 5.67
N CYS A 44 -11.72 25.68 4.71
CA CYS A 44 -11.51 24.24 4.60
C CYS A 44 -10.14 23.85 5.16
N TYR A 45 -10.11 22.77 5.92
CA TYR A 45 -8.88 22.21 6.50
C TYR A 45 -8.79 20.72 6.19
N ARG A 46 -7.59 20.22 5.88
CA ARG A 46 -7.27 18.80 5.96
C ARG A 46 -6.91 18.46 7.40
N GLN A 47 -7.56 17.45 7.97
CA GLN A 47 -7.30 16.99 9.32
C GLN A 47 -6.91 15.52 9.35
N TRP A 48 -5.87 15.19 10.10
CA TRP A 48 -5.44 13.82 10.36
C TRP A 48 -4.85 13.70 11.77
N ARG A 49 -4.65 12.47 12.23
CA ARG A 49 -3.99 12.20 13.50
C ARG A 49 -2.53 11.85 13.27
N GLU A 50 -1.67 12.41 14.09
CA GLU A 50 -0.27 12.03 14.23
C GLU A 50 -0.03 11.74 15.72
N GLY A 51 0.04 10.44 16.05
CA GLY A 51 -0.07 9.97 17.43
C GLY A 51 -1.38 10.45 18.08
N ASP A 52 -1.26 11.10 19.23
CA ASP A 52 -2.41 11.60 20.00
C ASP A 52 -2.92 12.97 19.54
N LYS A 53 -2.20 13.65 18.64
CA LYS A 53 -2.51 15.01 18.20
C LYS A 53 -3.30 15.01 16.89
N ILE A 54 -4.28 15.92 16.81
CA ILE A 54 -4.96 16.23 15.54
C ILE A 54 -4.20 17.37 14.86
N ILE A 55 -3.66 17.08 13.69
CA ILE A 55 -3.04 18.08 12.82
C ILE A 55 -4.13 18.66 11.92
N SER A 56 -4.14 19.99 11.80
CA SER A 56 -5.06 20.72 10.92
C SER A 56 -4.27 21.59 9.96
N GLN A 57 -4.38 21.31 8.67
CA GLN A 57 -3.73 22.09 7.61
C GLN A 57 -4.78 22.81 6.79
N TYR A 58 -4.64 24.11 6.59
CA TYR A 58 -5.54 24.88 5.73
C TYR A 58 -5.44 24.40 4.27
N VAL A 59 -6.59 24.32 3.59
CA VAL A 59 -6.69 23.95 2.17
C VAL A 59 -7.32 25.11 1.42
N PRO A 60 -6.58 25.77 0.51
CA PRO A 60 -7.13 26.81 -0.36
C PRO A 60 -8.27 26.28 -1.22
N GLU A 61 -9.27 27.11 -1.49
CA GLU A 61 -10.45 26.74 -2.28
C GLU A 61 -10.07 26.20 -3.67
N ALA A 62 -9.07 26.82 -4.32
CA ALA A 62 -8.55 26.39 -5.62
C ALA A 62 -7.99 24.95 -5.64
N LEU A 63 -7.58 24.42 -4.49
CA LEU A 63 -7.03 23.07 -4.35
C LEU A 63 -8.02 22.08 -3.72
N LEU A 64 -9.17 22.56 -3.22
CA LEU A 64 -10.09 21.77 -2.42
C LEU A 64 -10.61 20.53 -3.14
N SER A 65 -11.02 20.69 -4.40
CA SER A 65 -11.53 19.60 -5.23
C SER A 65 -10.45 18.52 -5.47
N SER A 66 -9.23 18.95 -5.78
CA SER A 66 -8.08 18.06 -5.99
C SER A 66 -7.74 17.29 -4.72
N VAL A 67 -7.62 17.96 -3.57
CA VAL A 67 -7.31 17.32 -2.28
C VAL A 67 -8.42 16.34 -1.87
N LYS A 68 -9.70 16.70 -2.03
CA LYS A 68 -10.82 15.78 -1.77
C LYS A 68 -10.72 14.51 -2.63
N ARG A 69 -10.44 14.65 -3.92
CA ARG A 69 -10.27 13.52 -4.84
C ARG A 69 -9.09 12.64 -4.42
N GLN A 70 -7.95 13.23 -4.11
CA GLN A 70 -6.77 12.47 -3.68
C GLN A 70 -7.01 11.68 -2.38
N ILE A 71 -7.71 12.27 -1.40
CA ILE A 71 -8.11 11.57 -0.17
C ILE A 71 -9.04 10.40 -0.47
N ALA A 72 -9.99 10.57 -1.39
CA ALA A 72 -10.90 9.49 -1.80
C ALA A 72 -10.12 8.33 -2.44
N VAL A 73 -9.25 8.63 -3.41
CA VAL A 73 -8.36 7.64 -4.04
C VAL A 73 -7.48 6.93 -3.00
N ARG A 74 -6.99 7.65 -1.99
CA ARG A 74 -6.22 7.03 -0.90
C ARG A 74 -7.04 5.98 -0.15
N LYS A 75 -8.29 6.29 0.19
CA LYS A 75 -9.19 5.36 0.90
C LYS A 75 -9.54 4.13 0.07
N GLU A 76 -9.73 4.31 -1.23
CA GLU A 76 -9.92 3.21 -2.19
C GLU A 76 -8.67 2.31 -2.22
N ASN A 77 -7.48 2.90 -2.36
CA ASN A 77 -6.22 2.15 -2.34
C ASN A 77 -5.97 1.45 -0.99
N GLU A 78 -6.29 2.08 0.14
CA GLU A 78 -6.20 1.46 1.47
C GLU A 78 -7.14 0.26 1.60
N SER A 79 -8.30 0.31 0.95
CA SER A 79 -9.25 -0.81 0.91
C SER A 79 -8.75 -1.93 0.01
N LEU A 80 -8.24 -1.59 -1.18
CA LEU A 80 -7.60 -2.53 -2.10
C LEU A 80 -6.41 -3.24 -1.44
N LEU A 81 -5.55 -2.49 -0.73
CA LEU A 81 -4.39 -3.04 -0.04
C LEU A 81 -4.80 -4.08 1.02
N LYS A 82 -5.95 -3.92 1.68
CA LYS A 82 -6.47 -4.91 2.63
C LYS A 82 -6.85 -6.22 1.94
N GLU A 83 -7.44 -6.15 0.74
CA GLU A 83 -7.79 -7.35 -0.03
C GLU A 83 -6.53 -8.03 -0.57
N ILE A 84 -5.59 -7.27 -1.15
CA ILE A 84 -4.29 -7.79 -1.60
C ILE A 84 -3.56 -8.50 -0.46
N LYS A 85 -3.56 -7.93 0.77
CA LYS A 85 -2.95 -8.58 1.94
C LYS A 85 -3.57 -9.93 2.27
N LYS A 86 -4.88 -10.10 2.08
CA LYS A 86 -5.55 -11.40 2.31
C LYS A 86 -5.09 -12.42 1.28
N ASP A 87 -4.96 -12.02 0.02
CA ASP A 87 -4.54 -12.92 -1.05
C ASP A 87 -3.05 -13.25 -0.96
N LEU A 88 -2.21 -12.26 -0.64
CA LEU A 88 -0.81 -12.44 -0.30
C LEU A 88 -0.66 -13.50 0.81
N LYS A 89 -1.40 -13.36 1.93
CA LYS A 89 -1.39 -14.36 3.02
C LYS A 89 -1.81 -15.76 2.59
N LYS A 90 -2.71 -15.91 1.60
CA LYS A 90 -3.10 -17.23 1.08
C LYS A 90 -1.99 -17.84 0.23
N VAL A 91 -1.36 -17.06 -0.65
CA VAL A 91 -0.31 -17.54 -1.55
C VAL A 91 0.99 -17.80 -0.79
N THR A 92 1.40 -16.90 0.12
CA THR A 92 2.55 -17.12 1.01
C THR A 92 2.44 -18.44 1.75
N ARG A 93 1.27 -18.76 2.33
CA ARG A 93 1.07 -20.05 3.02
C ARG A 93 1.27 -21.27 2.11
N LYS A 94 0.92 -21.19 0.83
CA LYS A 94 1.14 -22.29 -0.11
C LYS A 94 2.62 -22.45 -0.43
N VAL A 95 3.29 -21.36 -0.79
CA VAL A 95 4.72 -21.32 -1.13
C VAL A 95 5.60 -21.78 0.04
N VAL A 96 5.26 -21.35 1.26
CA VAL A 96 5.95 -21.78 2.49
C VAL A 96 5.69 -23.26 2.77
N LYS A 97 4.45 -23.74 2.61
CA LYS A 97 4.12 -25.16 2.81
C LYS A 97 4.81 -26.06 1.78
N SER A 98 5.02 -25.59 0.55
CA SER A 98 5.79 -26.31 -0.47
C SER A 98 7.30 -26.30 -0.23
N GLY A 99 7.79 -25.51 0.75
CA GLY A 99 9.22 -25.41 1.06
C GLY A 99 10.03 -24.66 0.01
N LEU A 100 9.38 -23.83 -0.82
CA LEU A 100 10.05 -23.07 -1.88
C LEU A 100 10.70 -21.79 -1.34
N LEU A 101 10.01 -21.13 -0.40
CA LEU A 101 10.50 -19.94 0.30
C LEU A 101 10.04 -20.02 1.75
N THR A 102 10.84 -19.46 2.64
CA THR A 102 10.51 -19.23 4.04
C THR A 102 9.68 -17.95 4.20
N GLU A 103 9.01 -17.80 5.35
CA GLU A 103 8.28 -16.56 5.65
C GLU A 103 9.23 -15.33 5.67
N ALA A 104 10.45 -15.50 6.17
CA ALA A 104 11.45 -14.45 6.22
C ALA A 104 11.88 -13.98 4.83
N GLU A 105 12.09 -14.91 3.90
CA GLU A 105 12.42 -14.59 2.51
C GLU A 105 11.29 -13.84 1.81
N VAL A 106 10.03 -14.27 2.01
CA VAL A 106 8.88 -13.56 1.44
C VAL A 106 8.78 -12.14 1.99
N ILE A 107 9.02 -11.94 3.29
CA ILE A 107 9.04 -10.60 3.90
C ILE A 107 10.15 -9.74 3.28
N ALA A 108 11.37 -10.27 3.15
CA ALA A 108 12.48 -9.56 2.55
C ALA A 108 12.17 -9.11 1.11
N VAL A 109 11.55 -9.98 0.32
CA VAL A 109 11.13 -9.65 -1.06
C VAL A 109 10.05 -8.56 -1.09
N ILE A 110 9.11 -8.58 -0.14
CA ILE A 110 8.10 -7.51 -0.02
C ILE A 110 8.75 -6.18 0.31
N GLU A 111 9.69 -6.15 1.27
CA GLU A 111 10.42 -4.95 1.66
C GLU A 111 11.27 -4.41 0.51
N GLY A 112 11.96 -5.30 -0.23
CA GLY A 112 12.69 -4.98 -1.45
C GLY A 112 11.78 -4.36 -2.51
N ALA A 113 10.62 -4.95 -2.77
CA ALA A 113 9.64 -4.43 -3.73
C ALA A 113 9.15 -3.02 -3.37
N ILE A 114 8.88 -2.77 -2.07
CA ILE A 114 8.52 -1.44 -1.55
C ILE A 114 9.69 -0.47 -1.72
N ALA A 115 10.94 -0.91 -1.55
CA ALA A 115 12.12 -0.11 -1.84
C ALA A 115 12.37 0.09 -3.36
N GLY A 116 11.71 -0.67 -4.23
CA GLY A 116 11.84 -0.58 -5.69
C GLY A 116 12.77 -1.61 -6.32
N ALA A 117 13.10 -2.69 -5.61
CA ALA A 117 13.81 -3.83 -6.17
C ALA A 117 12.93 -4.63 -7.15
N ASP A 118 13.61 -5.39 -8.01
CA ASP A 118 12.98 -6.32 -8.94
C ASP A 118 12.61 -7.62 -8.21
N VAL A 119 11.31 -7.86 -8.07
CA VAL A 119 10.74 -9.00 -7.34
C VAL A 119 11.13 -10.32 -7.97
N HIS A 120 11.12 -10.40 -9.31
CA HIS A 120 11.44 -11.64 -10.02
C HIS A 120 12.91 -11.99 -9.84
N ALA A 121 13.80 -11.00 -9.96
CA ALA A 121 15.23 -11.19 -9.75
C ALA A 121 15.57 -11.61 -8.30
N GLU A 122 14.89 -11.03 -7.30
CA GLU A 122 15.09 -11.40 -5.89
C GLU A 122 14.64 -12.84 -5.61
N ILE A 123 13.46 -13.23 -6.11
CA ILE A 123 12.95 -14.59 -5.96
C ILE A 123 13.85 -15.60 -6.69
N GLU A 124 14.29 -15.30 -7.91
CA GLU A 124 15.20 -16.17 -8.66
C GLU A 124 16.48 -16.42 -7.88
N LYS A 125 17.10 -15.37 -7.34
CA LYS A 125 18.30 -15.47 -6.51
C LYS A 125 18.09 -16.40 -5.31
N LEU A 126 16.93 -16.33 -4.65
CA LEU A 126 16.60 -17.17 -3.50
C LEU A 126 16.40 -18.64 -3.89
N LEU A 127 15.82 -18.91 -5.06
CA LEU A 127 15.60 -20.27 -5.55
C LEU A 127 16.87 -20.96 -6.09
N THR A 128 17.89 -20.17 -6.43
CA THR A 128 19.18 -20.68 -6.94
C THR A 128 20.25 -20.91 -5.87
N ASN A 129 20.02 -20.45 -4.63
CA ASN A 129 20.92 -20.67 -3.48
C ASN A 129 20.51 -21.89 -2.65
#